data_AF-A0A0R6FNR4-F1
#
_entry.id   AF-A0A0R6FNR4-F1
#
_cell.length_a   1.000
_cell.length_b   1.000
_cell.length_c   1.000
_cell.angle_alpha   90.00
_cell.angle_beta   90.00
_cell.angle_gamma   90.00
#
_symmetry.space_group_name_H-M   'P 1'
#
loop_
_entity.id
_entity.type
_entity.pdbx_description
1 polymer ?
#
loop_
_entity_poly.entity_id
_entity_poly.type
_entity_poly.pdbx_seq_one_letter_code
_entity_poly.pdbx_strand_id
1 'polypeptide(L)'
;LTLIITVVLWLIIRSLTTKHYHRYLTDGTLIEVIWTLIPAVILVFIAFPSLKLLYLMDEVIDPALTIKAIGHQWYWSYEYSDYGTDTIEFDSYMIPTTDLNSGDLRLLEVDNRLVV
;
A
#
# COMPACT_ATOMS: atom_id res chain seq x y z
N LEU A 1 -4.54 12.86 -0.27
CA LEU A 1 -3.61 13.98 0.01
C LEU A 1 -3.65 15.05 -1.08
N THR A 2 -3.43 14.67 -2.35
CA THR A 2 -3.50 15.60 -3.51
C THR A 2 -4.82 16.35 -3.62
N LEU A 3 -5.95 15.69 -3.38
CA LEU A 3 -7.29 16.34 -3.34
C LEU A 3 -7.40 17.40 -2.24
N ILE A 4 -6.89 17.12 -1.04
CA ILE A 4 -6.97 18.05 0.10
C ILE A 4 -6.12 19.28 -0.20
N ILE A 5 -4.89 19.07 -0.69
CA ILE A 5 -3.97 20.16 -1.04
C ILE A 5 -4.57 21.06 -2.13
N THR A 6 -5.18 20.47 -3.16
CA THR A 6 -5.79 21.23 -4.26
C THR A 6 -7.02 22.05 -3.81
N VAL A 7 -7.89 21.49 -2.97
CA VAL A 7 -9.05 22.21 -2.40
C VAL A 7 -8.60 23.36 -1.48
N VAL A 8 -7.65 23.11 -0.58
CA VAL A 8 -7.14 24.14 0.34
C VAL A 8 -6.44 25.26 -0.44
N LEU A 9 -5.61 24.91 -1.42
CA LEU A 9 -4.94 25.91 -2.28
C LEU A 9 -5.96 26.77 -3.03
N TRP A 10 -7.01 26.14 -3.58
CA TRP A 10 -8.08 26.87 -4.25
C TRP A 10 -8.83 27.82 -3.31
N LEU A 11 -9.13 27.41 -2.07
CA LEU A 11 -9.76 28.26 -1.06
C LEU A 11 -8.91 29.48 -0.71
N ILE A 12 -7.59 29.29 -0.53
CA ILE A 12 -6.65 30.38 -0.25
C ILE A 12 -6.61 31.38 -1.41
N ILE A 13 -6.44 30.91 -2.65
CA ILE A 13 -6.39 31.79 -3.83
C ILE A 13 -7.71 32.57 -3.98
N ARG A 14 -8.86 31.90 -3.77
CA ARG A 14 -10.17 32.55 -3.82
C ARG A 14 -10.34 33.61 -2.73
N SER A 15 -9.83 33.34 -1.53
CA SER A 15 -9.85 34.31 -0.42
C SER A 15 -8.93 35.52 -0.67
N LEU A 16 -7.85 35.36 -1.43
CA LEU A 16 -6.94 36.47 -1.75
C LEU A 16 -7.41 37.31 -2.95
N THR A 17 -8.19 36.72 -3.86
CA THR A 17 -8.66 37.37 -5.10
C THR A 17 -10.02 38.04 -4.98
N THR A 18 -10.78 37.78 -3.90
CA THR A 18 -12.07 38.43 -3.67
C THR A 18 -11.92 39.92 -3.36
N LYS A 19 -12.76 40.75 -3.99
CA LYS A 19 -12.82 42.20 -3.75
C LYS A 19 -13.78 42.60 -2.61
N HIS A 20 -14.53 41.63 -2.08
CA HIS A 20 -15.51 41.87 -1.01
C HIS A 20 -14.89 41.56 0.36
N TYR A 21 -14.99 42.52 1.28
CA TYR A 21 -14.49 42.39 2.65
C TYR A 21 -15.67 42.37 3.63
N HIS A 22 -15.72 41.35 4.50
CA HIS A 22 -16.71 41.25 5.57
C HIS A 22 -16.01 41.24 6.94
N ARG A 23 -16.02 42.39 7.63
CA ARG A 23 -15.28 42.61 8.88
C ARG A 23 -15.84 41.89 10.11
N TYR A 24 -17.16 41.66 10.14
CA TYR A 24 -17.89 41.19 11.31
C TYR A 24 -18.13 39.67 11.31
N LEU A 25 -17.31 38.91 10.59
CA LEU A 25 -17.39 37.45 10.55
C LEU A 25 -16.55 36.89 11.71
N THR A 26 -17.04 37.07 12.95
CA THR A 26 -16.31 36.68 14.17
C THR A 26 -16.67 35.28 14.66
N ASP A 27 -17.93 34.86 14.45
CA ASP A 27 -18.41 33.55 14.88
C ASP A 27 -18.99 32.75 13.71
N GLY A 28 -18.65 31.47 13.69
CA GLY A 28 -18.98 30.56 12.61
C GLY A 28 -19.28 29.14 13.11
N THR A 29 -19.99 28.99 14.21
CA THR A 29 -20.30 27.66 14.79
C THR A 29 -20.91 26.70 13.76
N LEU A 30 -21.75 27.21 12.85
CA LEU A 30 -22.31 26.42 11.77
C LEU A 30 -21.24 25.95 10.75
N ILE A 31 -20.25 26.78 10.39
CA ILE A 31 -19.17 26.35 9.49
C ILE A 31 -18.23 25.36 10.18
N GLU A 32 -18.02 25.52 11.49
CA GLU A 32 -17.23 24.61 12.31
C GLU A 32 -17.83 23.21 12.36
N VAL A 33 -19.14 23.11 12.55
CA VAL A 33 -19.85 21.83 12.53
C VAL A 33 -19.73 21.19 11.14
N ILE A 34 -19.93 21.96 10.07
CA ILE A 34 -19.85 21.46 8.69
C ILE A 34 -18.45 20.91 8.38
N TRP A 35 -17.38 21.69 8.65
CA TRP A 35 -16.03 21.25 8.33
C TRP A 35 -15.49 20.15 9.24
N THR A 36 -16.15 19.89 10.38
CA THR A 36 -15.79 18.78 11.27
C THR A 36 -16.52 17.50 10.86
N LEU A 37 -17.80 17.62 10.50
CA LEU A 37 -18.64 16.50 10.14
C LEU A 37 -18.27 15.92 8.76
N ILE A 38 -18.01 16.77 7.76
CA ILE A 38 -17.68 16.32 6.40
C ILE A 38 -16.44 15.38 6.41
N PRO A 39 -15.30 15.75 7.01
CA PRO A 39 -14.14 14.85 7.10
C PRO A 39 -14.42 13.59 7.91
N ALA A 40 -15.17 13.68 9.01
CA ALA A 40 -15.53 12.51 9.81
C ALA A 40 -16.33 11.48 9.00
N VAL A 41 -17.32 11.94 8.23
CA VAL A 41 -18.12 11.07 7.35
C VAL A 41 -17.25 10.44 6.25
N ILE A 42 -16.36 11.23 5.62
CA ILE A 42 -15.41 10.71 4.63
C ILE A 42 -14.53 9.61 5.23
N LEU A 43 -14.04 9.78 6.45
CA LEU A 43 -13.24 8.76 7.14
C LEU A 43 -14.04 7.48 7.38
N VAL A 44 -15.30 7.57 7.80
CA VAL A 44 -16.18 6.40 7.96
C VAL A 44 -16.36 5.64 6.64
N PHE A 45 -16.57 6.36 5.54
CA PHE A 45 -16.69 5.74 4.21
C PHE A 45 -15.41 5.07 3.73
N ILE A 46 -14.23 5.54 4.14
CA ILE A 46 -12.95 4.89 3.84
C ILE A 46 -12.72 3.69 4.78
N ALA A 47 -13.07 3.83 6.06
CA ALA A 47 -12.86 2.79 7.06
C ALA A 47 -13.68 1.53 6.76
N PHE A 48 -14.93 1.67 6.32
CA PHE A 48 -15.80 0.51 6.06
C PHE A 48 -15.25 -0.48 5.01
N PRO A 49 -14.88 -0.07 3.77
CA PRO A 49 -14.27 -0.98 2.80
C PRO A 49 -12.88 -1.45 3.25
N SER A 50 -12.11 -0.61 3.95
CA SER A 50 -10.79 -0.96 4.48
C SER A 50 -10.87 -2.12 5.49
N LEU A 51 -11.79 -2.02 6.46
CA LEU A 51 -12.02 -3.07 7.45
C LEU A 51 -12.55 -4.34 6.80
N LYS A 52 -13.49 -4.22 5.85
CA LYS A 52 -13.98 -5.38 5.10
C LYS A 52 -12.82 -6.10 4.39
N LEU A 53 -11.94 -5.35 3.72
CA LEU A 53 -10.77 -5.92 3.05
C LEU A 53 -9.84 -6.60 4.04
N LEU A 54 -9.57 -5.97 5.19
CA LEU A 54 -8.74 -6.55 6.24
C LEU A 54 -9.27 -7.92 6.69
N TYR A 55 -10.57 -8.02 6.97
CA TYR A 55 -11.17 -9.29 7.38
C TYR A 55 -11.16 -10.35 6.27
N LEU A 56 -11.33 -9.96 5.01
CA LEU A 56 -11.23 -10.88 3.87
C LEU A 56 -9.80 -11.39 3.65
N MET A 57 -8.79 -10.58 3.98
CA MET A 57 -7.38 -10.98 3.85
C MET A 57 -6.92 -11.90 4.98
N ASP A 58 -7.52 -11.81 6.17
CA ASP A 58 -7.19 -12.64 7.33
C ASP A 58 -7.80 -14.05 7.23
N GLU A 59 -8.81 -14.23 6.37
CA GLU A 59 -9.43 -15.53 6.14
C GLU A 59 -8.50 -16.45 5.34
N VAL A 60 -7.76 -17.32 6.05
CA VAL A 60 -6.97 -18.38 5.44
C VAL A 60 -7.91 -19.52 5.03
N ILE A 61 -8.23 -19.56 3.74
CA ILE A 61 -8.97 -20.67 3.14
C ILE A 61 -7.97 -21.79 2.83
N ASP A 62 -8.21 -22.96 3.42
CA ASP A 62 -7.53 -24.25 3.23
C ASP A 62 -6.53 -24.28 2.05
N PRO A 63 -5.21 -24.07 2.29
CA PRO A 63 -4.23 -23.95 1.22
C PRO A 63 -3.90 -25.32 0.62
N ALA A 64 -3.88 -25.39 -0.72
CA ALA A 64 -3.51 -26.62 -1.44
C ALA A 64 -1.98 -26.90 -1.44
N LEU A 65 -1.16 -25.89 -1.15
CA LEU A 65 0.31 -25.98 -1.13
C LEU A 65 0.88 -24.96 -0.13
N THR A 66 1.83 -25.41 0.69
CA THR A 66 2.60 -24.60 1.65
C THR A 66 4.07 -24.59 1.25
N ILE A 67 4.62 -23.38 1.06
CA ILE A 67 6.04 -23.16 0.81
C ILE A 67 6.56 -22.19 1.87
N LYS A 68 7.68 -22.53 2.52
CA LYS A 68 8.33 -21.60 3.46
C LYS A 68 9.36 -20.78 2.70
N ALA A 69 9.35 -19.46 2.92
CA ALA A 69 10.38 -18.55 2.43
C ALA A 69 11.20 -18.03 3.62
N ILE A 70 12.48 -18.40 3.66
CA ILE A 70 13.42 -18.04 4.72
C ILE A 70 14.32 -16.91 4.20
N GLY A 71 14.31 -15.78 4.89
CA GLY A 71 15.13 -14.62 4.53
C GLY A 71 16.51 -14.67 5.18
N HIS A 72 17.56 -14.63 4.37
CA HIS A 72 18.95 -14.52 4.81
C HIS A 72 19.52 -13.13 4.48
N GLN A 73 20.76 -12.87 4.89
CA GLN A 73 21.45 -11.64 4.54
C GLN A 73 21.75 -11.64 3.03
N TRP A 74 20.91 -10.92 2.27
CA TRP A 74 20.97 -10.70 0.82
C TRP A 74 20.52 -11.84 -0.11
N TYR A 75 19.87 -12.87 0.40
CA TYR A 75 19.26 -13.94 -0.40
C TYR A 75 18.08 -14.56 0.32
N TRP A 76 17.33 -15.40 -0.39
CA TRP A 76 16.18 -16.14 0.13
C TRP A 76 16.38 -17.63 -0.07
N SER A 77 15.88 -18.45 0.85
CA SER A 77 15.84 -19.91 0.70
C SER A 77 14.38 -20.37 0.76
N TYR A 78 14.01 -21.30 -0.11
CA TYR A 78 12.63 -21.80 -0.21
C TYR A 78 12.58 -23.29 0.13
N GLU A 79 11.63 -23.66 1.00
CA GLU A 79 11.44 -25.05 1.45
C GLU A 79 10.01 -25.51 1.09
N TYR A 80 9.93 -26.60 0.31
CA TYR A 80 8.68 -27.26 -0.03
C TYR A 80 8.45 -28.41 0.96
N SER A 81 7.63 -28.18 1.99
CA SER A 81 7.38 -29.16 3.05
C SER A 81 6.33 -30.22 2.72
N ASP A 82 5.51 -29.95 1.70
CA ASP A 82 4.29 -30.75 1.45
C ASP A 82 4.54 -31.96 0.54
N TYR A 83 5.71 -32.04 -0.11
CA TYR A 83 6.08 -33.11 -1.04
C TYR A 83 6.86 -34.24 -0.35
N GLY A 84 6.18 -35.07 0.46
CA GLY A 84 6.70 -36.39 0.87
C GLY A 84 7.96 -36.39 1.76
N THR A 85 8.72 -37.51 1.73
CA THR A 85 9.81 -37.81 2.69
C THR A 85 11.06 -36.95 2.55
N ASP A 86 11.25 -36.28 1.41
CA ASP A 86 12.39 -35.42 1.15
C ASP A 86 11.91 -33.99 0.93
N THR A 87 12.26 -33.10 1.86
CA THR A 87 12.03 -31.66 1.72
C THR A 87 12.90 -31.12 0.59
N ILE A 88 12.29 -30.51 -0.42
CA ILE A 88 13.04 -29.80 -1.47
C ILE A 88 13.39 -28.41 -0.93
N GLU A 89 14.68 -28.10 -0.88
CA GLU A 89 15.20 -26.81 -0.44
C GLU A 89 16.20 -26.26 -1.47
N PHE A 90 16.13 -24.95 -1.73
CA PHE A 90 17.14 -24.25 -2.53
C PHE A 90 17.28 -22.77 -2.15
N ASP A 91 18.46 -22.21 -2.43
CA ASP A 91 18.76 -20.79 -2.27
C ASP A 91 18.52 -20.02 -3.58
N SER A 92 18.03 -18.79 -3.46
CA SER A 92 17.75 -17.85 -4.53
C SER A 92 18.56 -16.58 -4.32
N TYR A 93 19.61 -16.40 -5.12
CA TYR A 93 20.48 -15.24 -5.17
C TYR A 93 20.16 -14.33 -6.36
N MET A 94 20.42 -13.03 -6.20
CA MET A 94 20.33 -12.08 -7.30
C MET A 94 21.47 -12.32 -8.31
N ILE A 95 21.13 -12.39 -9.59
CA ILE A 95 22.15 -12.55 -10.65
C ILE A 95 22.96 -11.24 -10.76
N PRO A 96 24.31 -11.32 -10.69
CA PRO A 96 25.16 -10.15 -10.88
C PRO A 96 24.91 -9.49 -12.23
N THR A 97 25.02 -8.16 -12.31
CA THR A 97 24.74 -7.43 -13.55
C THR A 97 25.64 -7.79 -14.72
N THR A 98 26.80 -8.40 -14.45
CA THR A 98 27.74 -8.91 -15.45
C THR A 98 27.27 -10.20 -16.11
N ASP A 99 26.42 -10.96 -15.42
CA ASP A 99 26.02 -12.32 -15.78
C ASP A 99 24.58 -12.36 -16.32
N LEU A 100 23.97 -11.18 -16.50
CA LEU A 100 22.63 -11.03 -17.07
C LEU A 100 22.65 -11.28 -18.59
N ASN A 101 21.64 -11.99 -19.09
CA ASN A 101 21.43 -12.18 -20.52
C ASN A 101 20.75 -10.96 -21.14
N SER A 102 20.79 -10.88 -22.47
CA SER A 102 20.06 -9.84 -23.21
C SER A 102 18.56 -10.00 -23.00
N GLY A 103 17.93 -9.01 -22.37
CA GLY A 103 16.49 -9.01 -22.04
C GLY A 103 16.19 -9.19 -20.55
N ASP A 104 17.18 -9.55 -19.74
CA ASP A 104 17.03 -9.77 -18.30
C ASP A 104 16.87 -8.47 -17.51
N LEU A 105 16.10 -8.51 -16.41
CA LEU A 105 15.83 -7.35 -15.57
C LEU A 105 16.91 -7.14 -14.50
N ARG A 106 17.59 -6.01 -14.60
CA ARG A 106 18.61 -5.60 -13.61
C ARG A 106 17.99 -5.49 -12.21
N LEU A 107 18.61 -6.15 -11.22
CA LEU A 107 18.21 -6.19 -9.80
C LEU A 107 16.92 -6.96 -9.49
N LEU A 108 16.32 -7.65 -10.47
CA LEU A 108 15.11 -8.45 -10.27
C LEU A 108 15.32 -9.92 -10.63
N GLU A 109 16.30 -10.22 -11.48
CA GLU A 109 16.63 -11.60 -11.82
C GLU A 109 17.34 -12.33 -10.69
N VAL A 110 16.97 -13.60 -10.56
CA VAL A 110 17.51 -14.56 -9.60
C VAL A 110 17.98 -15.83 -10.31
N ASP A 111 18.94 -16.53 -9.71
CA ASP A 111 19.47 -17.79 -10.22
C ASP A 111 18.42 -18.93 -10.17
N ASN A 112 17.77 -19.11 -9.02
CA ASN A 112 16.74 -20.12 -8.79
C ASN A 112 15.41 -19.43 -8.49
N ARG A 113 14.48 -19.50 -9.44
CA ARG A 113 13.14 -18.93 -9.29
C ARG A 113 12.26 -19.85 -8.46
N LEU A 114 11.47 -19.28 -7.55
CA LEU A 114 10.37 -19.98 -6.90
C LEU A 114 9.32 -20.37 -7.97
N VAL A 115 9.08 -21.67 -8.11
CA VAL A 115 8.05 -22.23 -8.99
C VAL A 115 6.89 -22.69 -8.11
N VAL A 116 5.68 -22.19 -8.39
CA VAL A 116 4.43 -22.51 -7.67
C VAL A 116 3.47 -23.20 -8.62
#